data_AF-A0A916CL31-F1
#
_entry.id   AF-A0A916CL31-F1
#
_cell.length_a   1.000
_cell.length_b   1.000
_cell.length_c   1.000
_cell.angle_alpha   90.00
_cell.angle_beta   90.00
_cell.angle_gamma   90.00
#
_symmetry.space_group_name_H-M   'P 1'
#
loop_
_entity.id
_entity.type
_entity.pdbx_description
1 polymer ?
#
loop_
_entity_poly.entity_id
_entity_poly.type
_entity_poly.pdbx_seq_one_letter_code
_entity_poly.pdbx_strand_id
1 'polypeptide(L)'
;MATLIAALDIGTTKTCALIGELTDAGAMRILGAGVAPSRGLRKGVVTDVKETSLAIASAVEQAERVSGMSAQEVFVGIAGAHIQSTNSRGVAGIHGGRGVMP
;
A
#
# COMPACT_ATOMS: atom_id res chain seq x y z
N MET A 1 -18.20 2.16 12.29
CA MET A 1 -16.93 2.01 13.06
C MET A 1 -15.84 2.46 12.12
N ALA A 2 -15.18 3.58 12.39
CA ALA A 2 -14.33 4.19 11.37
C ALA A 2 -13.09 3.33 11.09
N THR A 3 -12.81 3.10 9.81
CA THR A 3 -11.71 2.22 9.39
C THR A 3 -10.49 3.06 9.10
N LEU A 4 -9.37 2.75 9.76
CA LEU A 4 -8.09 3.39 9.46
C LEU A 4 -7.42 2.75 8.26
N ILE A 5 -6.95 3.60 7.36
CA ILE A 5 -6.23 3.19 6.16
C ILE A 5 -4.93 3.96 6.11
N ALA A 6 -3.82 3.23 6.14
CA ALA A 6 -2.52 3.77 5.82
C ALA A 6 -2.13 3.40 4.38
N ALA A 7 -1.58 4.36 3.65
CA ALA A 7 -1.06 4.15 2.30
C ALA A 7 0.39 4.64 2.22
N LEU A 8 1.23 3.89 1.49
CA LEU A 8 2.64 4.19 1.28
C LEU A 8 2.93 4.16 -0.21
N ASP A 9 3.48 5.24 -0.74
CA ASP A 9 4.00 5.33 -2.11
C ASP A 9 5.53 5.40 -2.07
N ILE A 10 6.20 4.39 -2.62
CA ILE A 10 7.66 4.28 -2.63
C ILE A 10 8.18 4.72 -3.99
N GLY A 11 8.44 6.01 -4.13
CA GLY A 11 8.97 6.60 -5.35
C GLY A 11 10.50 6.59 -5.42
N THR A 12 11.01 6.78 -6.65
CA THR A 12 12.46 7.01 -6.89
C THR A 12 12.92 8.35 -6.31
N THR A 13 12.05 9.36 -6.26
CA THR A 13 12.40 10.70 -5.75
C THR A 13 12.07 10.86 -4.27
N LYS A 14 10.93 10.30 -3.83
CA LYS A 14 10.41 10.45 -2.48
C LYS A 14 9.57 9.23 -2.09
N THR A 15 9.56 8.94 -0.80
CA THR A 15 8.60 8.04 -0.17
C THR A 15 7.54 8.88 0.53
N CYS A 16 6.26 8.56 0.32
CA CYS A 16 5.13 9.29 0.89
C CYS A 16 4.23 8.33 1.67
N ALA A 17 3.84 8.70 2.88
CA ALA A 17 2.88 7.98 3.70
C ALA A 17 1.65 8.86 3.98
N LEU A 18 0.46 8.28 3.90
CA LEU A 18 -0.80 8.91 4.24
C LEU A 18 -1.54 8.02 5.25
N ILE A 19 -2.16 8.64 6.25
CA ILE A 19 -3.07 7.97 7.17
C ILE A 19 -4.42 8.68 7.05
N GLY A 20 -5.46 7.90 6.77
CA GLY A 20 -6.82 8.37 6.63
C GLY A 20 -7.83 7.51 7.35
N GLU A 21 -8.99 8.10 7.57
CA GLU A 21 -10.16 7.48 8.18
C GLU A 21 -11.27 7.36 7.13
N LEU A 22 -11.70 6.13 6.87
CA LEU A 22 -12.87 5.86 6.04
C LEU A 22 -14.11 5.83 6.93
N THR A 23 -15.00 6.79 6.69
CA THR A 23 -16.28 6.89 7.39
C THR A 23 -17.28 5.84 6.88
N ASP A 24 -18.29 5.54 7.70
CA ASP A 24 -19.36 4.61 7.33
C ASP A 24 -20.17 5.08 6.09
N ALA A 25 -20.09 6.37 5.74
CA ALA A 25 -20.68 6.95 4.53
C ALA A 25 -19.79 6.82 3.28
N GLY A 26 -18.63 6.16 3.39
CA GLY A 26 -17.68 5.98 2.29
C GLY A 26 -16.79 7.18 2.00
N ALA A 27 -16.84 8.25 2.82
CA ALA A 27 -15.95 9.40 2.68
C ALA A 27 -14.60 9.12 3.37
N MET A 28 -13.51 9.42 2.66
CA MET A 28 -12.14 9.34 3.17
C MET A 28 -11.71 10.69 3.73
N ARG A 29 -11.25 10.72 4.99
CA ARG A 29 -10.66 11.89 5.62
C ARG A 29 -9.18 11.67 5.88
N ILE A 30 -8.31 12.53 5.36
CA ILE A 30 -6.87 12.46 5.65
C ILE A 30 -6.60 13.03 7.04
N LEU A 31 -5.93 12.24 7.87
CA LEU A 31 -5.55 12.57 9.24
C LEU A 31 -4.07 12.97 9.35
N GLY A 32 -3.21 12.33 8.55
CA GLY A 32 -1.78 12.60 8.56
C GLY A 32 -1.10 12.30 7.25
N ALA A 33 0.00 13.02 7.00
CA ALA A 33 0.85 12.84 5.84
C ALA A 33 2.32 12.95 6.23
N GLY A 34 3.16 12.16 5.58
CA GLY A 34 4.60 12.18 5.77
C GLY A 34 5.34 11.97 4.46
N VAL A 35 6.47 12.65 4.28
CA VAL A 35 7.26 12.59 3.06
C VAL A 35 8.74 12.58 3.42
N ALA A 36 9.47 11.62 2.86
CA ALA A 36 10.92 11.53 2.99
C ALA A 36 11.57 11.47 1.61
N PRO A 37 12.74 12.09 1.41
CA PRO A 37 13.52 11.92 0.19
C PRO A 37 13.96 10.45 0.03
N SER A 38 13.87 9.92 -1.19
CA SER A 38 14.26 8.54 -1.48
C SER A 38 15.67 8.50 -2.10
N ARG A 39 16.56 7.73 -1.49
CA ARG A 39 17.95 7.54 -1.96
C ARG A 39 18.28 6.10 -2.31
N GLY A 40 17.47 5.16 -1.82
CA GLY A 40 17.65 3.73 -2.03
C GLY A 40 16.98 3.18 -3.29
N LEU A 41 16.24 4.00 -4.06
CA LEU A 41 15.62 3.60 -5.31
C LEU A 41 16.25 4.30 -6.52
N ARG A 42 16.37 3.57 -7.64
CA ARG A 42 16.67 4.11 -8.97
C ARG A 42 15.80 3.43 -10.02
N LYS A 43 15.08 4.23 -10.82
CA LYS A 43 14.20 3.74 -11.91
C LYS A 43 13.21 2.67 -11.42
N GLY A 44 12.69 2.82 -10.20
CA GLY A 44 11.77 1.88 -9.55
C GLY A 44 12.43 0.63 -8.95
N VAL A 45 13.76 0.48 -9.05
CA VAL A 45 14.49 -0.66 -8.47
C VAL A 45 15.18 -0.24 -7.19
N VAL A 46 15.10 -1.08 -6.16
CA VAL A 46 15.84 -0.88 -4.91
C VAL A 46 17.33 -1.15 -5.16
N THR A 47 18.15 -0.12 -5.04
CA THR A 47 19.62 -0.19 -5.15
C THR A 47 20.31 -0.18 -3.78
N ASP A 48 19.64 0.35 -2.76
CA ASP A 48 20.10 0.32 -1.36
C ASP A 48 18.90 0.08 -0.45
N VAL A 49 18.90 -1.09 0.21
CA VAL A 49 17.81 -1.50 1.10
C VAL A 49 17.76 -0.62 2.35
N LYS A 50 18.92 -0.25 2.91
CA LYS A 50 18.98 0.52 4.16
C LYS A 50 18.46 1.93 3.96
N GLU A 51 18.88 2.60 2.89
CA GLU A 51 18.36 3.94 2.55
C GLU A 51 16.87 3.89 2.21
N THR A 52 16.40 2.83 1.55
CA THR A 52 14.96 2.62 1.30
C THR A 52 14.18 2.47 2.60
N SER A 53 14.64 1.61 3.51
CA SER A 53 14.01 1.38 4.81
C SER A 53 13.96 2.66 5.66
N LEU A 54 15.04 3.47 5.66
CA LEU A 54 15.07 4.75 6.37
C LEU A 54 14.06 5.75 5.80
N ALA A 55 13.95 5.86 4.47
CA ALA A 55 12.97 6.73 3.83
C ALA A 55 11.52 6.30 4.15
N ILE A 56 11.25 5.00 4.18
CA ILE A 56 9.94 4.46 4.58
C ILE A 56 9.65 4.81 6.04
N ALA A 57 10.56 4.48 6.96
CA ALA A 57 10.39 4.75 8.38
C ALA A 57 10.13 6.24 8.65
N SER A 58 10.93 7.12 8.04
CA SER A 58 10.80 8.57 8.21
C SER A 58 9.46 9.11 7.70
N ALA A 59 8.97 8.63 6.55
CA ALA A 59 7.67 9.02 6.02
C ALA A 59 6.52 8.53 6.91
N VAL A 60 6.58 7.27 7.37
CA VAL A 60 5.56 6.68 8.25
C VAL A 60 5.52 7.39 9.60
N GLU A 61 6.66 7.56 10.28
CA GLU A 61 6.74 8.26 11.56
C GLU A 61 6.18 9.69 11.48
N GLN A 62 6.42 10.38 10.36
CA GLN A 62 5.84 11.71 10.15
C GLN A 62 4.32 11.66 10.00
N ALA A 63 3.78 10.72 9.22
CA ALA A 63 2.34 10.57 9.05
C ALA A 63 1.64 10.17 10.36
N GLU A 64 2.23 9.27 11.14
CA GLU A 64 1.74 8.86 12.46
C GLU A 64 1.76 10.02 13.45
N ARG A 65 2.86 10.78 13.50
CA ARG A 65 2.96 11.96 14.36
C ARG A 65 1.92 13.03 14.03
N VAL A 66 1.63 13.26 12.74
CA VAL A 66 0.64 14.26 12.31
C VAL A 66 -0.79 13.78 12.59
N SER A 67 -1.07 12.49 12.37
CA SER A 67 -2.41 11.91 12.60
C SER A 67 -2.71 11.63 14.07
N GLY A 68 -1.68 11.44 14.91
CA GLY A 68 -1.84 10.92 16.26
C GLY A 68 -2.22 9.44 16.30
N MET A 69 -2.05 8.71 15.19
CA MET A 69 -2.48 7.32 15.03
C MET A 69 -1.32 6.46 14.55
N SER A 70 -1.25 5.22 15.03
CA SER A 70 -0.24 4.25 14.58
C SER A 70 -0.80 3.32 13.51
N ALA A 71 -0.05 3.12 12.43
CA ALA A 71 -0.40 2.22 11.34
C ALA A 71 0.10 0.79 11.64
N GLN A 72 -0.80 -0.18 11.76
CA GLN A 72 -0.44 -1.60 11.92
C GLN A 72 -0.27 -2.30 10.58
N GLU A 73 -1.02 -1.85 9.58
CA GLU A 73 -1.04 -2.39 8.22
C GLU A 73 -1.02 -1.21 7.24
N VAL A 74 -0.47 -1.44 6.05
CA VAL A 74 -0.32 -0.39 5.04
C VAL A 74 -0.52 -0.93 3.64
N PHE A 75 -1.22 -0.16 2.81
CA PHE A 75 -1.31 -0.40 1.38
C PHE A 75 -0.11 0.24 0.69
N VAL A 76 0.75 -0.57 0.07
CA VAL A 76 1.96 -0.10 -0.59
C VAL A 76 1.73 0.00 -2.10
N GLY A 77 1.91 1.20 -2.65
CA GLY A 77 2.03 1.44 -4.07
C GLY A 77 3.42 1.07 -4.57
N ILE A 78 3.50 0.19 -5.55
CA ILE A 78 4.74 -0.18 -6.24
C ILE A 78 4.58 0.18 -7.71
N ALA A 79 5.59 0.85 -8.28
CA ALA A 79 5.63 1.24 -9.68
C ALA A 79 7.00 0.91 -10.30
N GLY A 80 7.03 0.57 -11.59
CA GLY A 80 8.26 0.30 -12.31
C GLY A 80 8.05 -0.46 -13.61
N ALA A 81 8.92 -0.24 -14.60
CA ALA A 81 8.84 -0.88 -15.92
C ALA A 81 9.11 -2.40 -15.89
N HIS A 82 9.54 -2.94 -14.76
CA HIS A 82 9.85 -4.36 -14.54
C HIS A 82 8.69 -5.12 -13.87
N ILE A 83 7.59 -4.45 -13.53
CA ILE A 83 6.38 -5.12 -13.01
C ILE A 83 5.74 -5.91 -14.16
N GLN A 84 5.56 -7.21 -13.97
CA GLN A 84 4.92 -8.11 -14.92
C GLN A 84 3.82 -8.89 -14.21
N SER A 85 2.75 -9.21 -14.94
CA SER A 85 1.70 -10.09 -14.47
C SER A 85 1.49 -11.23 -15.46
N THR A 86 1.13 -12.40 -14.93
CA THR A 86 0.82 -13.58 -15.74
C THR A 86 -0.59 -14.04 -15.39
N ASN A 87 -1.45 -14.12 -16.40
CA ASN A 87 -2.78 -14.68 -16.21
C ASN A 87 -2.67 -16.21 -16.05
N SER A 88 -3.00 -16.70 -14.85
CA SER A 88 -3.10 -18.14 -14.60
C SER A 88 -4.53 -18.60 -14.82
N ARG A 89 -4.72 -19.60 -15.70
CA ARG A 89 -6.03 -20.26 -15.87
C ARG A 89 -6.12 -21.43 -14.89
N GLY A 90 -6.99 -21.31 -13.89
CA GLY A 90 -7.35 -22.42 -13.00
C GLY A 90 -8.55 -23.19 -13.56
N VAL A 91 -8.52 -24.51 -13.43
CA VAL A 91 -9.69 -25.38 -13.66
C VAL A 91 -10.07 -25.98 -12.32
N ALA A 92 -11.28 -25.69 -11.84
CA ALA A 92 -11.84 -26.33 -10.64
C ALA A 92 -12.94 -27.30 -11.08
N GLY A 93 -12.79 -28.58 -10.73
CA GLY A 93 -13.84 -29.57 -10.95
C GLY A 93 -15.01 -29.32 -10.02
N ILE A 94 -16.13 -28.85 -10.57
CA ILE A 94 -17.41 -28.84 -9.87
C ILE A 94 -17.86 -30.29 -9.69
N HIS A 95 -17.77 -30.80 -8.46
CA HIS A 95 -18.35 -32.09 -8.11
C HIS A 95 -19.87 -31.92 -8.11
N GLY A 96 -20.54 -32.61 -9.04
CA GLY A 96 -21.99 -32.54 -9.24
C GLY A 96 -22.78 -33.04 -8.04
N GLY A 97 -22.93 -32.21 -7.01
CA GLY A 97 -23.93 -32.37 -5.97
C GLY A 97 -25.27 -31.86 -6.49
N ARG A 98 -26.02 -32.72 -7.19
CA ARG A 98 -27.39 -32.49 -7.71
C ARG A 98 -27.53 -31.28 -8.65
N GLY A 99 -27.52 -31.56 -9.95
CA GLY A 99 -27.95 -30.57 -10.95
C GLY A 99 -29.37 -30.10 -10.70
N VAL A 100 -29.61 -28.80 -10.85
CA VAL A 100 -30.95 -28.23 -11.02
C VAL A 100 -31.34 -28.57 -12.46
N MET A 101 -32.34 -29.44 -12.62
CA MET A 101 -32.94 -29.74 -13.92
C MET A 101 -33.85 -28.56 -14.32
N PRO A 102 -33.88 -28.16 -15.61
CA PRO A 102 -34.81 -27.15 -16.12
C PRO A 102 -36.27 -27.59 -16.07
#